data_AF-A0A7S0GGI5-F1
#
_entry.id   AF-A0A7S0GGI5-F1
#
_cell.length_a   1.000
_cell.length_b   1.000
_cell.length_c   1.000
_cell.angle_alpha   90.00
_cell.angle_beta   90.00
_cell.angle_gamma   90.00
#
_symmetry.space_group_name_H-M   'P 1'
#
loop_
_entity.id
_entity.type
_entity.pdbx_description
1 polymer ?
#
loop_
_entity_poly.entity_id
_entity_poly.type
_entity_poly.pdbx_seq_one_letter_code
_entity_poly.pdbx_strand_id
1 'polypeptide(L)'
;KKPPRQPEPLSFRISNPSQITRKQLSVCAFDLKQRYKPIRPNGKPRGVIMLSDSTPEELEEDLVVVRTPYLDGEEEAEPPEPFEWAPPGHAEYVAPEVPKESDKTDEDVAKKDDKKDDEEMEDAKPSVE
;
A
#
# COMPACT_ATOMS: atom_id res chain seq x y z
N LYS A 1 -32.13 17.85 0.27
CA LYS A 1 -32.25 16.64 -0.59
C LYS A 1 -30.84 16.18 -0.93
N LYS A 2 -30.49 14.91 -0.71
CA LYS A 2 -29.17 14.39 -1.12
C LYS A 2 -29.13 14.24 -2.65
N PRO A 3 -28.02 14.57 -3.32
CA PRO A 3 -27.91 14.42 -4.76
C PRO A 3 -28.05 12.93 -5.17
N PRO A 4 -28.60 12.64 -6.37
CA PRO A 4 -28.70 11.28 -6.85
C PRO A 4 -27.30 10.67 -6.96
N ARG A 5 -27.15 9.43 -6.48
CA ARG A 5 -25.89 8.68 -6.62
C ARG A 5 -25.66 8.42 -8.10
N GLN A 6 -24.47 8.77 -8.59
CA GLN A 6 -24.06 8.39 -9.93
C GLN A 6 -23.90 6.87 -9.98
N PRO A 7 -24.33 6.22 -11.09
CA PRO A 7 -24.14 4.79 -11.24
C PRO A 7 -22.65 4.48 -11.30
N GLU A 8 -22.25 3.36 -10.69
CA GLU A 8 -20.87 2.90 -10.74
C GLU A 8 -20.44 2.57 -12.17
N PRO A 9 -19.15 2.76 -12.51
CA PRO A 9 -18.66 2.44 -13.84
C PRO A 9 -18.76 0.93 -14.09
N LEU A 10 -19.28 0.57 -15.27
CA LEU A 10 -19.44 -0.85 -15.66
C LEU A 10 -18.10 -1.57 -15.85
N SER A 11 -17.04 -0.82 -16.17
CA SER A 11 -15.69 -1.35 -16.36
C SER A 11 -14.66 -0.31 -15.99
N PHE A 12 -13.48 -0.77 -15.58
CA PHE A 12 -12.33 0.07 -15.27
C PHE A 12 -11.06 -0.58 -15.79
N ARG A 13 -10.01 0.22 -15.98
CA ARG A 13 -8.68 -0.26 -16.35
C ARG A 13 -7.82 -0.45 -15.11
N ILE A 14 -6.95 -1.43 -15.16
CA ILE A 14 -6.03 -1.78 -14.07
C ILE A 14 -4.60 -1.64 -14.61
N SER A 15 -3.69 -1.08 -13.81
CA SER A 15 -2.28 -0.95 -14.16
C SER A 15 -1.51 -2.27 -13.96
N ASN A 16 -0.32 -2.35 -14.55
CA ASN A 16 0.65 -3.43 -14.35
C ASN A 16 1.82 -2.89 -13.49
N PRO A 17 2.26 -3.59 -12.42
CA PRO A 17 1.74 -4.84 -11.86
C PRO A 17 0.50 -4.64 -10.97
N SER A 18 -0.45 -5.58 -11.06
CA SER A 18 -1.62 -5.63 -10.19
C SER A 18 -1.95 -7.05 -9.75
N GLN A 19 -2.50 -7.18 -8.54
CA GLN A 19 -2.95 -8.45 -8.01
C GLN A 19 -4.38 -8.73 -8.45
N ILE A 20 -4.59 -9.88 -9.10
CA ILE A 20 -5.89 -10.34 -9.57
C ILE A 20 -6.23 -11.66 -8.88
N THR A 21 -7.37 -11.69 -8.19
CA THR A 21 -7.87 -12.91 -7.54
C THR A 21 -8.44 -13.89 -8.56
N ARG A 22 -8.52 -15.18 -8.20
CA ARG A 22 -9.04 -16.23 -9.08
C ARG A 22 -10.45 -15.94 -9.60
N LYS A 23 -11.31 -15.30 -8.79
CA LYS A 23 -12.69 -14.95 -9.20
C LYS A 23 -12.69 -13.79 -10.21
N GLN A 24 -11.83 -12.80 -10.02
CA GLN A 24 -11.69 -11.65 -10.92
C GLN A 24 -11.20 -12.06 -12.33
N LEU A 25 -10.43 -13.16 -12.45
CA LEU A 25 -9.98 -13.66 -13.76
C LEU A 25 -11.11 -13.90 -14.77
N SER A 26 -12.32 -14.19 -14.31
CA SER A 26 -13.47 -14.44 -15.19
C SER A 26 -14.05 -13.17 -15.81
N VAL A 27 -13.81 -12.01 -15.19
CA VAL A 27 -14.34 -10.70 -15.63
C VAL A 27 -13.26 -9.78 -16.19
N CYS A 28 -11.98 -10.14 -16.05
CA CYS A 28 -10.86 -9.41 -16.64
C CYS A 28 -10.64 -9.82 -18.10
N ALA A 29 -10.38 -8.83 -18.96
CA ALA A 29 -10.04 -9.04 -20.37
C ALA A 29 -8.90 -8.09 -20.79
N PHE A 30 -8.13 -8.48 -21.80
CA PHE A 30 -7.09 -7.63 -22.37
C PHE A 30 -7.69 -6.57 -23.30
N ASP A 31 -7.14 -5.37 -23.23
CA ASP A 31 -7.42 -4.35 -24.23
C ASP A 31 -6.54 -4.59 -25.47
N LEU A 32 -7.14 -5.01 -26.60
CA LEU A 32 -6.41 -5.31 -27.84
C LEU A 32 -6.15 -4.07 -28.71
N LYS A 33 -6.65 -2.90 -28.29
CA LYS A 33 -6.49 -1.65 -29.03
C LYS A 33 -5.25 -0.86 -28.61
N GLN A 34 -4.61 -1.24 -27.51
CA GLN A 34 -3.38 -0.61 -27.01
C GLN A 34 -2.12 -1.09 -27.75
N ARG A 35 -1.00 -0.37 -27.56
CA ARG A 35 0.32 -0.68 -28.16
C ARG A 35 0.84 -2.08 -27.81
N TYR A 36 0.83 -2.42 -26.52
CA TYR A 36 1.29 -3.72 -26.04
C TYR A 36 0.15 -4.74 -26.02
N LYS A 37 0.20 -5.69 -26.95
CA LYS A 37 -0.85 -6.70 -27.13
C LYS A 37 -0.36 -8.08 -26.70
N PRO A 38 -1.17 -8.89 -26.00
CA PRO A 38 -0.79 -10.24 -25.67
C PRO A 38 -0.64 -11.09 -26.95
N ILE A 39 0.45 -11.85 -27.04
CA ILE A 39 0.65 -12.81 -28.15
C ILE A 39 -0.50 -13.82 -28.19
N ARG A 40 -1.07 -14.15 -27.01
CA ARG A 40 -2.23 -15.03 -26.86
C ARG A 40 -3.43 -14.23 -26.31
N PRO A 41 -4.28 -13.63 -27.16
CA PRO A 41 -5.38 -12.77 -26.72
C PRO A 41 -6.47 -13.52 -25.93
N ASN A 42 -6.68 -14.81 -26.25
CA ASN A 42 -7.66 -15.65 -25.55
C ASN A 42 -7.07 -16.34 -24.29
N GLY A 43 -5.86 -15.97 -23.89
CA GLY A 43 -5.20 -16.48 -22.69
C GLY A 43 -5.83 -15.94 -21.41
N LYS A 44 -5.56 -16.60 -20.27
CA LYS A 44 -5.98 -16.11 -18.95
C LYS A 44 -5.09 -14.94 -18.51
N PRO A 45 -5.64 -13.83 -18.01
CA PRO A 45 -4.86 -12.67 -17.56
C PRO A 45 -4.23 -12.91 -16.18
N ARG A 46 -3.26 -13.82 -16.10
CA ARG A 46 -2.51 -14.12 -14.87
C ARG A 46 -1.08 -14.53 -15.16
N GLY A 47 -0.19 -14.25 -14.21
CA GLY A 47 1.23 -14.60 -14.30
C GLY A 47 1.96 -13.74 -15.32
N VAL A 48 3.12 -14.23 -15.78
CA VAL A 48 3.91 -13.55 -16.82
C VAL A 48 3.22 -13.74 -18.17
N ILE A 49 2.92 -12.62 -18.83
CA ILE A 49 2.26 -12.59 -20.13
C ILE A 49 3.20 -11.94 -21.12
N MET A 50 3.48 -12.64 -22.22
CA MET A 50 4.29 -12.11 -23.31
C MET A 50 3.47 -11.12 -24.14
N LEU A 51 3.96 -9.90 -24.27
CA LEU A 51 3.35 -8.82 -25.05
C LEU A 51 4.18 -8.56 -26.31
N SER A 52 3.51 -8.31 -27.43
CA SER A 52 4.10 -7.79 -28.66
C SER A 52 3.84 -6.28 -28.74
N ASP A 53 4.88 -5.51 -29.05
CA ASP A 53 4.77 -4.08 -29.35
C ASP A 53 4.32 -3.87 -30.80
N SER A 54 3.23 -3.13 -31.01
CA SER A 54 2.75 -2.78 -32.34
C SER A 54 3.33 -1.49 -32.92
N THR A 55 3.97 -0.64 -32.10
CA THR A 55 4.56 0.64 -32.54
C THR A 55 6.01 0.77 -32.01
N PRO A 56 6.94 -0.08 -32.47
CA PRO A 56 8.32 -0.09 -31.98
C PRO A 56 9.14 1.16 -32.33
N GLU A 57 8.67 1.99 -33.26
CA GLU A 57 9.34 3.25 -33.66
C GLU A 57 9.09 4.40 -32.68
N GLU A 58 8.07 4.27 -31.82
CA GLU A 58 7.77 5.27 -30.80
C GLU A 58 8.68 5.04 -29.58
N LEU A 59 9.36 6.11 -29.15
CA LEU A 59 10.36 6.12 -28.09
C LEU A 59 9.85 5.35 -26.87
N GLU A 60 10.63 4.39 -26.37
CA GLU A 60 10.23 3.52 -25.27
C GLU A 60 9.79 4.37 -24.07
N GLU A 61 8.52 4.25 -23.65
CA GLU A 61 8.09 4.73 -22.35
C GLU A 61 8.91 4.02 -21.28
N ASP A 62 9.30 4.74 -20.22
CA ASP A 62 10.13 4.27 -19.10
C ASP A 62 9.72 2.88 -18.60
N LEU A 63 10.26 1.83 -19.22
CA LEU A 63 10.12 0.46 -18.77
C LEU A 63 10.88 0.39 -17.46
N VAL A 64 10.14 0.39 -16.35
CA VAL A 64 10.72 0.23 -15.02
C VAL A 64 11.39 -1.15 -15.01
N VAL A 65 12.72 -1.14 -15.09
CA VAL A 65 13.53 -2.34 -15.00
C VAL A 65 13.20 -3.00 -13.67
N VAL A 66 12.60 -4.18 -13.75
CA VAL A 66 12.29 -4.99 -12.57
C VAL A 66 13.62 -5.34 -11.91
N ARG A 67 13.93 -4.66 -10.80
CA ARG A 67 15.06 -5.06 -9.96
C ARG A 67 14.74 -6.42 -9.38
N THR A 68 15.47 -7.43 -9.81
CA THR A 68 15.41 -8.72 -9.13
C THR A 68 16.10 -8.55 -7.78
N PRO A 69 15.48 -8.95 -6.67
CA PRO A 69 16.10 -8.83 -5.35
C PRO A 69 17.45 -9.56 -5.23
N TYR A 70 17.77 -10.44 -6.19
CA TYR A 70 19.06 -11.11 -6.32
C TYR A 70 20.21 -10.24 -6.86
N LEU A 71 19.93 -9.08 -7.45
CA LEU A 71 20.95 -8.21 -8.08
C LEU A 71 21.53 -7.17 -7.11
N ASP A 72 20.81 -6.85 -6.04
CA ASP A 72 21.37 -6.10 -4.92
C ASP A 72 22.08 -7.16 -4.07
N GLY A 73 23.40 -7.31 -4.27
CA GLY A 73 24.21 -8.38 -3.69
C GLY A 73 24.15 -8.43 -2.16
N GLU A 74 23.11 -9.05 -1.61
CA GLU A 74 23.00 -9.37 -0.21
C GLU A 74 24.02 -10.47 0.09
N GLU A 75 25.19 -10.00 0.53
CA GLU A 75 26.03 -10.71 1.47
C GLU A 75 25.11 -11.36 2.50
N GLU A 76 25.16 -12.70 2.61
CA GLU A 76 24.36 -13.46 3.56
C GLU A 76 24.46 -12.78 4.93
N ALA A 77 23.31 -12.34 5.49
CA ALA A 77 23.31 -11.68 6.78
C ALA A 77 24.02 -12.57 7.80
N GLU A 78 24.88 -11.98 8.64
CA GLU A 78 25.64 -12.77 9.61
C GLU A 78 24.68 -13.64 10.45
N PRO A 79 25.06 -14.91 10.72
CA PRO A 79 24.25 -15.77 11.56
C PRO A 79 23.91 -15.05 12.88
N PRO A 80 22.67 -15.17 13.38
CA PRO A 80 22.32 -14.56 14.65
C PRO A 80 23.19 -15.13 15.75
N GLU A 81 23.43 -14.33 16.80
CA GLU A 81 24.11 -14.81 17.99
C GLU A 81 23.37 -16.01 18.61
N PRO A 82 24.10 -16.97 19.22
CA PRO A 82 23.49 -18.09 19.91
C PRO A 82 22.45 -17.62 20.93
N PHE A 83 21.27 -18.24 20.92
CA PHE A 83 20.24 -17.96 21.91
C PHE A 83 20.65 -18.49 23.28
N GLU A 84 20.75 -17.60 24.26
CA GLU A 84 20.95 -17.93 25.67
C GLU A 84 19.64 -17.77 26.44
N TRP A 85 19.19 -18.83 27.10
CA TRP A 85 18.00 -18.78 27.94
C TRP A 85 18.37 -18.41 29.38
N ALA A 86 18.01 -17.19 29.79
CA ALA A 86 18.07 -16.79 31.19
C ALA A 86 16.68 -16.95 31.85
N PRO A 87 16.56 -17.72 32.95
CA PRO A 87 15.29 -17.80 33.68
C PRO A 87 14.89 -16.43 34.25
N PRO A 88 13.58 -16.15 34.40
CA PRO A 88 13.11 -14.91 35.01
C PRO A 88 13.69 -14.73 36.43
N GLY A 89 14.36 -13.59 36.66
CA GLY A 89 15.02 -13.28 37.94
C GLY A 89 16.50 -13.65 38.02
N HIS A 90 17.10 -14.19 36.96
CA HIS A 90 18.56 -14.31 36.85
C HIS A 90 19.19 -12.93 36.63
N ALA A 91 20.43 -12.74 37.11
CA ALA A 91 21.14 -11.47 36.98
C ALA A 91 21.38 -11.03 35.52
N GLU A 92 21.36 -11.98 34.59
CA GLU A 92 21.57 -11.79 33.14
C GLU A 92 20.24 -11.71 32.36
N TYR A 93 19.09 -11.74 33.05
CA TYR A 93 17.80 -11.62 32.40
C TYR A 93 17.58 -10.19 31.87
N VAL A 94 17.69 -10.02 30.55
CA VAL A 94 17.27 -8.81 29.85
C VAL A 94 15.83 -9.03 29.36
N ALA A 95 14.88 -8.27 29.91
CA ALA A 95 13.51 -8.30 29.41
C ALA A 95 13.49 -7.81 27.95
N PRO A 96 12.78 -8.47 27.03
CA PRO A 96 12.72 -8.03 25.64
C PRO A 96 12.11 -6.62 25.59
N GLU A 97 12.87 -5.65 25.07
CA GLU A 97 12.35 -4.32 24.81
C GLU A 97 11.35 -4.39 23.65
N VAL A 98 10.07 -4.18 23.95
CA VAL A 98 9.06 -3.90 22.93
C VAL A 98 9.49 -2.60 22.23
N PRO A 99 9.65 -2.58 20.90
CA PRO A 99 9.99 -1.35 20.19
C PRO A 99 8.92 -0.29 20.49
N LYS A 100 9.32 0.80 21.15
CA LYS A 100 8.46 1.98 21.31
C LYS A 100 8.32 2.61 19.93
N GLU A 101 7.10 2.64 19.40
CA GLU A 101 6.76 3.45 18.23
C GLU A 101 7.27 4.87 18.47
N SER A 102 8.12 5.35 17.57
CA SER A 102 8.66 6.71 17.60
C SER A 102 7.53 7.72 17.39
N ASP A 103 7.14 8.39 18.46
CA ASP A 103 6.27 9.56 18.45
C ASP A 103 6.97 10.69 17.69
N LYS A 104 6.34 11.22 16.65
CA LYS A 104 6.83 12.38 15.89
C LYS A 104 6.47 13.63 16.68
N THR A 105 7.46 14.29 17.27
CA THR A 105 7.27 15.64 17.81
C THR A 105 7.30 16.67 16.67
N ASP A 106 6.14 17.28 16.43
CA ASP A 106 5.95 18.56 15.74
C ASP A 106 6.78 19.65 16.44
N GLU A 107 7.81 20.16 15.76
CA GLU A 107 8.34 21.50 15.98
C GLU A 107 8.10 22.31 14.71
N ASP A 108 7.01 23.10 14.68
CA ASP A 108 7.09 24.40 14.03
C ASP A 108 6.00 25.37 14.51
N VAL A 109 6.47 26.58 14.85
CA VAL A 109 5.73 27.84 14.98
C VAL A 109 4.88 28.06 16.24
N ALA A 110 5.58 28.43 17.32
CA ALA A 110 5.07 29.42 18.27
C ALA A 110 5.11 30.82 17.64
N LYS A 111 3.95 31.39 17.27
CA LYS A 111 3.75 32.84 17.31
C LYS A 111 2.30 33.17 17.69
N LYS A 112 2.20 33.78 18.87
CA LYS A 112 1.08 34.51 19.48
C LYS A 112 0.09 35.08 18.48
N ASP A 113 -1.20 34.95 18.78
CA ASP A 113 -1.99 36.12 19.21
C ASP A 113 -3.30 35.71 19.91
N ASP A 114 -3.48 36.33 21.08
CA ASP A 114 -4.66 36.42 21.93
C ASP A 114 -6.01 36.51 21.18
N LYS A 115 -7.00 35.70 21.59
CA LYS A 115 -8.30 36.25 22.02
C LYS A 115 -9.13 35.27 22.86
N LYS A 116 -9.36 35.73 24.09
CA LYS A 116 -10.33 35.38 25.14
C LYS A 116 -11.78 35.20 24.63
N ASP A 117 -12.52 34.32 25.31
CA ASP A 117 -13.97 34.36 25.68
C ASP A 117 -14.43 32.89 25.84
N ASP A 118 -14.40 32.27 27.03
CA ASP A 118 -15.29 32.37 28.21
C ASP A 118 -16.71 31.76 28.02
N GLU A 119 -17.16 31.09 29.09
CA GLU A 119 -18.46 30.48 29.39
C GLU A 119 -18.77 28.98 29.05
N GLU A 120 -18.64 28.19 30.13
CA GLU A 120 -19.47 27.09 30.70
C GLU A 120 -20.53 26.37 29.82
N MET A 121 -20.55 25.03 29.76
CA MET A 121 -21.19 24.08 30.73
C MET A 121 -22.70 24.40 30.92
N GLU A 122 -23.68 23.55 30.59
CA GLU A 122 -23.95 22.26 31.22
C GLU A 122 -25.08 21.47 30.48
N ASP A 123 -24.97 20.15 30.63
CA ASP A 123 -25.99 19.14 30.94
C ASP A 123 -27.27 18.80 30.14
N ALA A 124 -27.46 17.46 30.16
CA ALA A 124 -28.69 16.69 30.27
C ALA A 124 -29.61 16.48 29.05
N LYS A 125 -29.62 15.21 28.62
CA LYS A 125 -30.70 14.50 27.88
C LYS A 125 -32.04 14.48 28.70
N PRO A 126 -33.08 13.76 28.25
CA PRO A 126 -33.95 13.93 27.08
C PRO A 126 -35.43 14.05 27.53
N SER A 127 -36.37 14.47 26.66
CA SER A 127 -37.79 14.15 26.91
C SER A 127 -38.59 13.92 25.63
N VAL A 128 -39.29 12.79 25.69
CA VAL A 128 -40.43 12.30 24.92
C VAL A 128 -41.50 13.39 24.69
N GLU A 129 -41.98 13.52 23.46
CA GLU A 129 -43.38 13.30 23.06
C GLU A 129 -43.48 13.09 21.54
#